data_AF-A0A9R0EES0-F1
#
_entry.id   AF-A0A9R0EES0-F1
#
_cell.length_a   1.000
_cell.length_b   1.000
_cell.length_c   1.000
_cell.angle_alpha   90.00
_cell.angle_beta   90.00
_cell.angle_gamma   90.00
#
_symmetry.space_group_name_H-M   'P 1'
#
loop_
_entity.id
_entity.type
_entity.pdbx_description
1 polymer ?
#
loop_
_entity_poly.entity_id
_entity_poly.type
_entity_poly.pdbx_seq_one_letter_code
_entity_poly.pdbx_strand_id
1 'polypeptide(L)'
;MLRKVVLGSVGVATLIPVVGAATPIKDDPPNPQKPPLMKPSDLPIYETPHADYVEKLKSKGKSDEVGYVRSMLLAPVRVVREQVQIIVDHTDRAKHSIQDQYTELQDKTGWIFKYLREEDNKQVRYGAVAMGGLTGFIFGLRGGIIRRVFYASATTTAMGYVCFPEETKDIMKSNSALAKQYVNIAYNFLYGDYITKDEVDEHSVPAP
;
A
#
# COMPACT_ATOMS: atom_id res chain seq x y z
N MET A 1 -1.94 -23.56 -20.01
CA MET A 1 -3.06 -22.75 -19.50
C MET A 1 -2.51 -21.39 -19.04
N LEU A 2 -2.57 -20.36 -19.89
CA LEU A 2 -2.32 -18.97 -19.51
C LEU A 2 -3.37 -18.11 -20.23
N ARG A 3 -4.27 -17.47 -19.49
CA ARG A 3 -5.22 -16.48 -20.04
C ARG A 3 -4.57 -15.11 -19.93
N LYS A 4 -4.32 -14.47 -21.07
CA LYS A 4 -3.90 -13.06 -21.15
C LYS A 4 -5.12 -12.18 -20.90
N VAL A 5 -5.04 -11.31 -19.90
CA VAL A 5 -6.04 -10.27 -19.61
C VAL A 5 -5.65 -9.03 -20.41
N VAL A 6 -6.53 -8.62 -21.34
CA VAL A 6 -6.42 -7.35 -22.07
C VAL A 6 -6.98 -6.27 -21.15
N LEU A 7 -6.10 -5.39 -20.63
CA LEU A 7 -6.52 -4.13 -20.01
C LEU A 7 -7.08 -3.23 -21.12
N GLY A 8 -8.40 -3.18 -21.22
CA GLY A 8 -9.10 -2.20 -22.02
C GLY A 8 -9.01 -0.84 -21.35
N SER A 9 -8.20 0.05 -21.91
CA SER A 9 -8.25 1.50 -21.67
C SER A 9 -9.57 2.04 -22.23
N VAL A 10 -10.61 2.11 -21.40
CA VAL A 10 -11.85 2.81 -21.76
C VAL A 10 -11.68 4.27 -21.39
N GLY A 11 -11.72 5.12 -22.41
CA GLY A 11 -11.39 6.53 -22.36
C GLY A 11 -12.27 7.33 -21.41
N VAL A 12 -11.62 8.24 -20.69
CA VAL A 12 -12.25 9.37 -20.02
C VAL A 12 -12.67 10.36 -21.11
N ALA A 13 -13.82 10.11 -21.74
CA ALA A 13 -14.46 11.05 -22.65
C ALA A 13 -15.43 11.93 -21.85
N THR A 14 -15.14 13.22 -21.89
CA THR A 14 -15.86 14.35 -21.28
C THR A 14 -17.35 14.37 -21.64
N LEU A 15 -18.23 14.25 -20.65
CA LEU A 15 -19.67 14.55 -20.79
C LEU A 15 -20.03 15.71 -19.85
N ILE A 16 -19.76 16.93 -20.29
CA ILE A 16 -20.34 18.13 -19.69
C ILE A 16 -21.41 18.63 -20.66
N PRO A 17 -22.72 18.40 -20.39
CA PRO A 17 -23.77 18.97 -21.22
C PRO A 17 -23.84 20.48 -20.96
N VAL A 18 -23.62 21.27 -22.00
CA VAL A 18 -23.89 22.71 -21.99
C VAL A 18 -25.36 22.91 -22.34
N VAL A 19 -26.15 23.39 -21.38
CA VAL A 19 -27.57 23.70 -21.55
C VAL A 19 -27.74 25.22 -21.56
N GLY A 20 -28.13 25.78 -22.71
CA GLY A 20 -28.59 27.17 -22.81
C GLY A 20 -30.05 27.26 -22.42
N ALA A 21 -30.36 27.96 -21.33
CA ALA A 21 -31.74 28.19 -20.90
C ALA A 21 -32.12 29.66 -21.14
N ALA A 22 -33.16 29.88 -21.93
CA ALA A 22 -33.85 31.17 -22.04
C ALA A 22 -34.71 31.39 -20.79
N THR A 23 -34.59 32.56 -20.16
CA THR A 23 -35.42 32.94 -19.01
C THR A 23 -36.81 33.40 -19.47
N PRO A 24 -37.92 32.84 -18.95
CA PRO A 24 -39.23 33.40 -19.19
C PRO A 24 -39.41 34.69 -18.38
N ILE A 25 -40.05 35.69 -19.01
CA ILE A 25 -40.47 36.94 -18.37
C ILE A 25 -41.59 36.59 -17.38
N LYS A 26 -41.37 36.87 -16.09
CA LYS A 26 -42.40 36.82 -15.05
C LYS A 26 -42.78 38.26 -14.72
N ASP A 27 -44.07 38.57 -14.85
CA ASP A 27 -44.65 39.82 -14.34
C ASP A 27 -44.66 39.74 -12.80
N ASP A 28 -43.78 40.50 -12.15
CA ASP A 28 -43.64 40.51 -10.69
C ASP A 28 -44.66 41.47 -10.04
N PRO A 29 -45.37 41.04 -8.98
CA PRO A 29 -46.19 41.93 -8.14
C PRO A 29 -45.33 42.93 -7.33
N PRO A 30 -45.93 44.00 -6.76
CA PRO A 30 -45.21 45.08 -6.09
C PRO A 30 -44.21 44.58 -5.04
N ASN A 31 -42.95 45.01 -5.16
CA ASN A 31 -41.86 44.52 -4.32
C ASN A 31 -41.93 45.15 -2.91
N PRO A 32 -42.11 44.36 -1.83
CA PRO A 32 -42.07 44.90 -0.47
C PRO A 32 -40.66 45.44 -0.18
N GLN A 33 -40.59 46.65 0.36
CA GLN A 33 -39.33 47.33 0.63
C GLN A 33 -38.59 46.64 1.78
N LYS A 34 -37.25 46.53 1.64
CA LYS A 34 -36.41 45.96 2.69
C LYS A 34 -36.54 46.81 3.95
N PRO A 35 -36.78 46.21 5.13
CA PRO A 35 -36.93 46.97 6.34
C PRO A 35 -35.62 47.66 6.76
N PRO A 36 -35.70 48.85 7.37
CA PRO A 36 -34.54 49.56 7.88
C PRO A 36 -33.86 48.77 9.01
N LEU A 37 -32.53 48.91 9.15
CA LEU A 37 -31.79 48.28 10.25
C LEU A 37 -32.24 48.87 11.60
N MET A 38 -32.60 48.00 12.54
CA MET A 38 -33.04 48.37 13.89
C MET A 38 -32.36 47.47 14.94
N LYS A 39 -32.26 47.97 16.18
CA LYS A 39 -31.69 47.22 17.31
C LYS A 39 -32.70 46.22 17.87
N PRO A 40 -32.27 45.14 18.55
CA PRO A 40 -33.17 44.14 19.11
C PRO A 40 -34.18 44.69 20.13
N SER A 41 -33.84 45.77 20.84
CA SER A 41 -34.72 46.47 21.79
C SER A 41 -35.87 47.23 21.11
N ASP A 42 -35.68 47.59 19.85
CA ASP A 42 -36.58 48.49 19.11
C ASP A 42 -37.54 47.68 18.23
N LEU A 43 -37.60 46.35 18.45
CA LEU A 43 -38.43 45.45 17.68
C LEU A 43 -39.87 45.47 18.24
N PRO A 44 -40.89 45.74 17.39
CA PRO A 44 -42.27 45.70 17.84
C PRO A 44 -42.63 44.28 18.32
N ILE A 45 -43.19 44.19 19.53
CA ILE A 45 -43.51 42.90 20.18
C ILE A 45 -44.79 42.27 19.59
N TYR A 46 -45.74 43.09 19.14
CA TYR A 46 -47.06 42.64 18.69
C TYR A 46 -47.36 42.91 17.22
N GLU A 47 -46.57 43.77 16.56
CA GLU A 47 -46.67 44.03 15.13
C GLU A 47 -45.49 43.42 14.42
N THR A 48 -45.70 42.76 13.29
CA THR A 48 -44.62 42.22 12.45
C THR A 48 -44.62 42.88 11.08
N PRO A 49 -44.29 44.19 10.95
CA PRO A 49 -44.22 44.87 9.65
C PRO A 49 -43.18 44.24 8.69
N HIS A 50 -42.33 43.36 9.21
CA HIS A 50 -41.27 42.68 8.46
C HIS A 50 -41.64 41.22 8.12
N ALA A 51 -42.80 40.74 8.56
CA ALA A 51 -43.28 39.39 8.23
C ALA A 51 -43.37 39.22 6.72
N ASP A 52 -43.94 40.18 6.00
CA ASP A 52 -44.10 40.13 4.54
C ASP A 52 -42.74 40.01 3.81
N TYR A 53 -41.71 40.70 4.32
CA TYR A 53 -40.35 40.63 3.77
C TYR A 53 -39.68 39.28 4.09
N VAL A 54 -39.86 38.76 5.30
CA VAL A 54 -39.34 37.45 5.72
C VAL A 54 -40.03 36.31 5.00
N GLU A 55 -41.35 36.41 4.80
CA GLU A 55 -42.14 35.48 4.00
C GLU A 55 -41.72 35.52 2.55
N LYS A 56 -41.39 36.70 2.00
CA LYS A 56 -40.79 36.80 0.66
C LYS A 56 -39.39 36.21 0.58
N LEU A 57 -38.56 36.36 1.60
CA LEU A 57 -37.23 35.70 1.63
C LEU A 57 -37.35 34.18 1.72
N LYS A 58 -38.28 33.69 2.55
CA LYS A 58 -38.60 32.27 2.68
C LYS A 58 -39.22 31.74 1.39
N SER A 59 -40.12 32.50 0.76
CA SER A 59 -40.74 32.11 -0.50
C SER A 59 -39.71 32.15 -1.61
N LYS A 60 -38.84 33.15 -1.71
CA LYS A 60 -37.72 33.20 -2.68
C LYS A 60 -36.72 32.06 -2.48
N GLY A 61 -36.41 31.68 -1.24
CA GLY A 61 -35.59 30.50 -0.95
C GLY A 61 -36.26 29.16 -1.26
N LYS A 62 -37.59 29.13 -1.40
CA LYS A 62 -38.42 27.96 -1.68
C LYS A 62 -38.95 27.92 -3.13
N SER A 63 -39.00 29.08 -3.79
CA SER A 63 -39.46 29.38 -5.15
C SER A 63 -38.32 29.79 -6.08
N ASP A 64 -37.08 29.85 -5.59
CA ASP A 64 -35.91 29.43 -6.36
C ASP A 64 -36.17 27.95 -6.71
N GLU A 65 -37.14 27.74 -7.61
CA GLU A 65 -37.23 26.55 -8.44
C GLU A 65 -35.81 26.38 -8.92
N VAL A 66 -35.18 25.36 -8.37
CA VAL A 66 -33.82 24.98 -8.67
C VAL A 66 -33.79 24.95 -10.18
N GLY A 67 -33.20 25.99 -10.80
CA GLY A 67 -33.44 26.22 -12.24
C GLY A 67 -33.20 24.92 -12.97
N TYR A 68 -33.97 24.60 -14.01
CA TYR A 68 -33.93 23.28 -14.67
C TYR A 68 -32.51 22.72 -14.84
N VAL A 69 -31.56 23.61 -15.15
CA VAL A 69 -30.11 23.35 -15.20
C VAL A 69 -29.53 22.90 -13.85
N ARG A 70 -29.78 23.62 -12.76
CA ARG A 70 -29.33 23.29 -11.40
C ARG A 70 -29.97 21.99 -10.91
N SER A 71 -31.25 21.72 -11.14
CA SER A 71 -31.87 20.45 -10.71
C SER A 71 -31.30 19.26 -11.49
N MET A 72 -31.03 19.44 -12.79
CA MET A 72 -30.41 18.43 -13.65
C MET A 72 -28.94 18.18 -13.29
N LEU A 73 -28.20 19.20 -12.86
CA LEU A 73 -26.79 19.08 -12.46
C LEU A 73 -26.58 18.55 -11.03
N LEU A 74 -27.56 18.71 -10.14
CA LEU A 74 -27.44 18.22 -8.76
C LEU A 74 -27.33 16.69 -8.69
N ALA A 75 -28.07 15.96 -9.54
CA ALA A 75 -28.03 14.49 -9.57
C ALA A 75 -26.64 13.92 -9.93
N PRO A 76 -26.00 14.29 -11.06
CA PRO A 76 -24.68 13.76 -11.40
C PRO A 76 -23.59 14.21 -10.43
N VAL A 77 -23.62 15.46 -9.97
CA VAL A 77 -22.63 15.96 -8.99
C VAL A 77 -22.76 15.21 -7.66
N ARG A 78 -23.98 14.88 -7.25
CA ARG A 78 -24.24 14.07 -6.05
C ARG A 78 -23.68 12.66 -6.21
N VAL A 79 -23.94 11.99 -7.33
CA VAL A 79 -23.41 10.64 -7.60
C VAL A 79 -21.89 10.66 -7.56
N VAL A 80 -21.24 11.62 -8.22
CA VAL A 80 -19.76 11.73 -8.20
C VAL A 80 -19.25 11.96 -6.78
N ARG A 81 -19.90 12.82 -6.00
CA ARG A 81 -19.53 13.07 -4.59
C ARG A 81 -19.63 11.80 -3.75
N GLU A 82 -20.73 11.06 -3.86
CA GLU A 82 -20.94 9.82 -3.10
C GLU A 82 -19.89 8.76 -3.47
N GLN A 83 -19.56 8.61 -4.75
CA GLN A 83 -18.50 7.70 -5.20
C GLN A 83 -17.12 8.09 -4.65
N VAL A 84 -16.77 9.38 -4.68
CA VAL A 84 -15.51 9.87 -4.12
C VAL A 84 -15.46 9.64 -2.61
N GLN A 85 -16.55 9.91 -1.88
CA GLN A 85 -16.62 9.67 -0.44
C GLN A 85 -16.41 8.19 -0.11
N ILE A 86 -17.04 7.28 -0.86
CA ILE A 86 -16.86 5.84 -0.68
C ILE A 86 -15.39 5.44 -0.88
N ILE A 87 -14.74 5.95 -1.93
CA ILE A 87 -13.34 5.62 -2.24
C ILE A 87 -12.39 6.16 -1.16
N VAL A 88 -12.61 7.39 -0.70
CA VAL A 88 -11.83 8.00 0.38
C VAL A 88 -12.00 7.19 1.66
N ASP A 89 -13.23 6.88 2.05
CA ASP A 89 -13.52 6.08 3.25
C ASP A 89 -12.87 4.68 3.17
N HIS A 90 -12.88 4.03 2.00
CA HIS A 90 -12.22 2.73 1.83
C HIS A 90 -10.70 2.84 1.94
N THR A 91 -10.13 3.91 1.40
CA THR A 91 -8.68 4.15 1.45
C THR A 91 -8.22 4.47 2.87
N ASP A 92 -8.98 5.29 3.60
CA ASP A 92 -8.67 5.64 4.98
C ASP A 92 -8.78 4.41 5.90
N ARG A 93 -9.82 3.59 5.73
CA ARG A 93 -9.95 2.32 6.46
C ARG A 93 -8.80 1.35 6.18
N ALA A 94 -8.41 1.21 4.92
CA ALA A 94 -7.29 0.35 4.55
C ALA A 94 -5.97 0.86 5.14
N LYS A 95 -5.74 2.19 5.08
CA LYS A 95 -4.56 2.82 5.65
C LYS A 95 -4.47 2.63 7.16
N HIS A 96 -5.56 2.87 7.89
CA HIS A 96 -5.61 2.67 9.34
C HIS A 96 -5.37 1.20 9.71
N SER A 97 -6.02 0.25 9.02
CA SER A 97 -5.77 -1.17 9.26
C SER A 97 -4.33 -1.59 9.01
N ILE A 98 -3.66 -1.06 7.98
CA ILE A 98 -2.26 -1.38 7.70
C ILE A 98 -1.35 -0.76 8.76
N GLN A 99 -1.62 0.49 9.17
CA GLN A 99 -0.82 1.17 10.18
C GLN A 99 -0.93 0.49 11.55
N ASP A 100 -2.14 0.11 11.94
CA ASP A 100 -2.39 -0.58 13.21
C ASP A 100 -1.69 -1.95 13.21
N GLN A 101 -1.86 -2.73 12.14
CA GLN A 101 -1.16 -4.00 11.99
C GLN A 101 0.37 -3.84 11.96
N TYR A 102 0.90 -2.79 11.34
CA TYR A 102 2.34 -2.55 11.30
C TYR A 102 2.90 -2.32 12.71
N THR A 103 2.27 -1.46 13.51
CA THR A 103 2.70 -1.19 14.89
C THR A 103 2.57 -2.43 15.76
N GLU A 104 1.45 -3.16 15.66
CA GLU A 104 1.22 -4.40 16.39
C GLU A 104 2.24 -5.48 16.02
N LEU A 105 2.57 -5.61 14.73
CA LEU A 105 3.57 -6.55 14.25
C LEU A 105 4.96 -6.19 14.76
N GLN A 106 5.33 -4.91 14.77
CA GLN A 106 6.61 -4.46 15.31
C GLN A 106 6.73 -4.81 16.81
N ASP A 107 5.68 -4.53 17.58
CA ASP A 107 5.66 -4.81 19.02
C ASP A 107 5.72 -6.31 19.31
N LYS A 108 4.88 -7.10 18.61
CA LYS A 108 4.88 -8.57 18.72
C LYS A 108 6.22 -9.16 18.32
N THR A 109 6.82 -8.67 17.25
CA THR A 109 8.14 -9.12 16.79
C THR A 109 9.21 -8.80 17.83
N GLY A 110 9.22 -7.60 18.38
CA GLY A 110 10.15 -7.20 19.44
C GLY A 110 10.04 -8.10 20.69
N TRP A 111 8.80 -8.41 21.10
CA TRP A 111 8.56 -9.34 22.21
C TRP A 111 9.05 -10.77 21.90
N ILE A 112 8.77 -11.30 20.70
CA ILE A 112 9.25 -12.62 20.27
C ILE A 112 10.78 -12.68 20.26
N PHE A 113 11.45 -11.64 19.74
CA PHE A 113 12.91 -11.57 19.74
C PHE A 113 13.48 -11.59 21.16
N LYS A 114 12.85 -10.85 22.08
CA LYS A 114 13.25 -10.85 23.50
C LYS A 114 13.04 -12.23 24.13
N TYR A 115 11.87 -12.83 23.91
CA TYR A 115 11.50 -14.15 24.44
C TYR A 115 12.43 -15.27 23.93
N LEU A 116 12.75 -15.28 22.63
CA LEU A 116 13.68 -16.23 22.03
C LEU A 116 15.11 -16.06 22.56
N ARG A 117 15.47 -14.88 23.07
CA ARG A 117 16.80 -14.58 23.62
C ARG A 117 16.88 -14.72 25.15
N GLU A 118 15.77 -15.05 25.82
CA GLU A 118 15.73 -15.37 27.25
C GLU A 118 16.37 -16.75 27.52
N GLU A 119 17.34 -16.85 28.43
CA GLU A 119 18.23 -18.04 28.60
C GLU A 119 17.52 -19.31 29.07
N ASP A 120 16.32 -19.16 29.64
CA ASP A 120 15.55 -20.27 30.23
C ASP A 120 14.92 -21.19 29.17
N ASN A 121 14.72 -20.69 27.95
CA ASN A 121 13.96 -21.39 26.90
C ASN A 121 14.83 -22.04 25.82
N LYS A 122 15.91 -22.72 26.19
CA LYS A 122 16.87 -23.33 25.24
C LYS A 122 16.20 -24.29 24.25
N GLN A 123 15.22 -25.08 24.70
CA GLN A 123 14.48 -26.02 23.84
C GLN A 123 13.70 -25.32 22.73
N VAL A 124 13.07 -24.18 23.04
CA VAL A 124 12.28 -23.39 22.08
C VAL A 124 13.17 -22.80 20.99
N ARG A 125 14.39 -22.36 21.35
CA ARG A 125 15.36 -21.83 20.38
C ARG A 125 15.80 -22.86 19.35
N TYR A 126 16.13 -24.08 19.79
CA TYR A 126 16.47 -25.16 18.87
C TYR A 126 15.28 -25.54 17.98
N GLY A 127 14.07 -25.56 18.54
CA GLY A 127 12.84 -25.74 17.78
C GLY A 127 12.65 -24.69 16.69
N ALA A 128 12.87 -23.41 17.01
CA ALA A 128 12.77 -22.32 16.05
C ALA A 128 13.77 -22.45 14.90
N VAL A 129 15.03 -22.80 15.21
CA VAL A 129 16.07 -23.04 14.20
C VAL A 129 15.72 -24.23 13.30
N ALA A 130 15.25 -25.33 13.88
CA ALA A 130 14.81 -26.50 13.12
C ALA A 130 13.63 -26.18 12.19
N MET A 131 12.64 -25.42 12.68
CA MET A 131 11.53 -24.93 11.85
C MET A 131 12.04 -24.03 10.73
N GLY A 132 12.98 -23.12 11.00
CA GLY A 132 13.61 -22.28 9.98
C GLY A 132 14.23 -23.11 8.85
N GLY A 133 14.97 -24.17 9.20
CA GLY A 133 15.56 -25.09 8.24
C GLY A 133 14.54 -25.89 7.44
N LEU A 134 13.49 -26.40 8.09
CA LEU A 134 12.39 -27.08 7.40
C LEU A 134 11.65 -26.14 6.45
N THR A 135 11.40 -24.90 6.86
CA THR A 135 10.79 -23.89 6.01
C THR A 135 11.66 -23.62 4.78
N GLY A 136 12.96 -23.41 4.94
CA GLY A 136 13.88 -23.26 3.80
C GLY A 136 13.95 -24.50 2.91
N PHE A 137 13.90 -25.69 3.50
CA PHE A 137 13.86 -26.94 2.73
C PHE A 137 12.60 -27.02 1.85
N ILE A 138 11.44 -26.66 2.40
CA ILE A 138 10.16 -26.61 1.67
C ILE A 138 10.24 -25.60 0.52
N PHE A 139 10.75 -24.40 0.77
CA PHE A 139 10.96 -23.40 -0.30
C PHE A 139 11.96 -23.87 -1.37
N GLY A 140 12.94 -24.70 -0.97
CA GLY A 140 13.91 -25.31 -1.88
C GLY A 140 13.40 -26.51 -2.69
N LEU A 141 12.22 -27.07 -2.38
CA LEU A 141 11.72 -28.32 -3.00
C LEU A 141 11.60 -28.25 -4.52
N ARG A 142 11.29 -27.07 -5.06
CA ARG A 142 11.16 -26.85 -6.50
C ARG A 142 12.50 -26.88 -7.25
N GLY A 143 13.62 -26.90 -6.54
CA GLY A 143 14.96 -27.11 -7.11
C GLY A 143 15.49 -28.54 -6.95
N GLY A 144 16.65 -28.81 -7.54
CA GLY A 144 17.45 -30.00 -7.28
C GLY A 144 18.02 -30.04 -5.86
N ILE A 145 18.76 -31.10 -5.53
CA ILE A 145 19.30 -31.36 -4.19
C ILE A 145 20.15 -30.19 -3.68
N ILE A 146 21.00 -29.60 -4.53
CA ILE A 146 21.86 -28.46 -4.16
C ILE A 146 21.04 -27.25 -3.71
N ARG A 147 19.97 -26.92 -4.44
CA ARG A 147 19.08 -25.80 -4.03
C ARG A 147 18.39 -26.10 -2.71
N ARG A 148 17.93 -27.33 -2.49
CA ARG A 148 17.30 -27.71 -1.21
C ARG A 148 18.24 -27.51 -0.04
N VAL A 149 19.48 -27.98 -0.15
CA VAL A 149 20.50 -27.83 0.90
C VAL A 149 20.89 -26.36 1.09
N PHE A 150 21.03 -25.59 0.01
CA PHE A 150 21.36 -24.17 0.09
C PHE A 150 20.26 -23.36 0.79
N TYR A 151 19.00 -23.53 0.41
CA TYR A 151 17.89 -22.81 1.03
C TYR A 151 17.67 -23.23 2.49
N ALA A 152 17.77 -24.53 2.79
CA ALA A 152 17.69 -25.02 4.16
C ALA A 152 18.83 -24.48 5.02
N SER A 153 20.08 -24.53 4.55
CA SER A 153 21.23 -24.02 5.30
C SER A 153 21.17 -22.50 5.50
N ALA A 154 20.81 -21.72 4.47
CA ALA A 154 20.69 -20.27 4.57
C ALA A 154 19.64 -19.86 5.61
N THR A 155 18.45 -20.47 5.58
CA THR A 155 17.36 -20.17 6.52
C THR A 155 17.67 -20.66 7.94
N THR A 156 18.25 -21.86 8.09
CA THR A 156 18.71 -22.38 9.38
C THR A 156 19.76 -21.45 9.99
N THR A 157 20.72 -20.99 9.19
CA THR A 157 21.78 -20.09 9.64
C THR A 157 21.22 -18.72 10.02
N ALA A 158 20.30 -18.17 9.23
CA ALA A 158 19.63 -16.91 9.55
C ALA A 158 18.84 -17.00 10.87
N MET A 159 18.08 -18.07 11.06
CA MET A 159 17.33 -18.29 12.30
C MET A 159 18.26 -18.58 13.48
N GLY A 160 19.36 -19.30 13.24
CA GLY A 160 20.42 -19.56 14.22
C GLY A 160 21.08 -18.27 14.70
N TYR A 161 21.39 -17.35 13.79
CA TYR A 161 21.94 -16.04 14.13
C TYR A 161 20.98 -15.20 14.99
N VAL A 162 19.69 -15.28 14.72
CA VAL A 162 18.65 -14.59 15.51
C VAL A 162 18.56 -15.16 16.93
N CYS A 163 18.50 -16.49 17.06
CA CYS A 163 18.29 -17.21 18.33
C CYS A 163 19.57 -17.33 19.19
N PHE A 164 20.74 -17.45 18.55
CA PHE A 164 22.05 -17.69 19.17
C PHE A 164 23.13 -16.76 18.55
N PRO A 165 23.07 -15.45 18.82
CA PRO A 165 23.96 -14.49 18.16
C PRO A 165 25.43 -14.67 18.53
N GLU A 166 25.74 -14.97 19.80
CA GLU A 166 27.14 -15.10 20.25
C GLU A 166 27.78 -16.41 19.73
N GLU A 167 27.09 -17.55 19.89
CA GLU A 167 27.55 -18.84 19.35
C GLU A 167 27.74 -18.77 17.82
N THR A 168 26.80 -18.14 17.11
CA THR A 168 26.89 -18.03 15.65
C THR A 168 28.05 -17.13 15.21
N LYS A 169 28.33 -16.03 15.92
CA LYS A 169 29.48 -15.15 15.63
C LYS A 169 30.81 -15.89 15.81
N ASP A 170 30.94 -16.66 16.87
CA ASP A 170 32.17 -17.41 17.16
C ASP A 170 32.42 -18.47 16.09
N ILE A 171 31.39 -19.24 15.74
CA ILE A 171 31.42 -20.23 14.65
C ILE A 171 31.74 -19.56 13.31
N MET A 172 31.13 -18.41 13.02
CA MET A 172 31.38 -17.70 11.77
C MET A 172 32.81 -17.17 11.70
N LYS A 173 33.35 -16.66 12.81
CA LYS A 173 34.73 -16.18 12.90
C LYS A 173 35.73 -17.32 12.70
N SER A 174 35.55 -18.46 13.39
CA SER A 174 36.45 -19.61 13.26
C SER A 174 36.39 -20.23 11.85
N ASN A 175 35.20 -20.33 11.28
CA ASN A 175 35.00 -20.99 9.98
C ASN A 175 35.34 -20.10 8.80
N SER A 176 35.39 -18.78 8.97
CA SER A 176 35.70 -17.83 7.88
C SER A 176 37.09 -18.07 7.26
N ALA A 177 38.09 -18.42 8.07
CA ALA A 177 39.44 -18.71 7.60
C ALA A 177 39.49 -19.99 6.75
N LEU A 178 38.82 -21.05 7.22
CA LEU A 178 38.72 -22.33 6.49
C LEU A 178 37.90 -22.17 5.21
N ALA A 179 36.78 -21.45 5.27
CA ALA A 179 35.93 -21.20 4.11
C ALA A 179 36.70 -20.51 2.98
N LYS A 180 37.55 -19.51 3.30
CA LYS A 180 38.41 -18.86 2.30
C LYS A 180 39.36 -19.84 1.62
N GLN A 181 39.96 -20.77 2.37
CA GLN A 181 40.85 -21.78 1.82
C GLN A 181 40.11 -22.74 0.88
N TYR A 182 38.94 -23.26 1.29
CA TYR A 182 38.13 -24.13 0.45
C TYR A 182 37.62 -23.43 -0.81
N VAL A 183 37.20 -22.17 -0.69
CA VAL A 183 36.78 -21.37 -1.85
C VAL A 183 37.95 -21.16 -2.81
N ASN A 184 39.15 -20.87 -2.31
CA ASN A 184 40.33 -20.70 -3.16
C ASN A 184 40.74 -22.02 -3.84
N ILE A 185 40.68 -23.15 -3.13
CA ILE A 185 40.94 -24.49 -3.71
C ILE A 185 39.89 -24.82 -4.77
N ALA A 186 38.61 -24.60 -4.50
CA ALA A 186 37.54 -24.85 -5.47
C ALA A 186 37.65 -23.92 -6.68
N TYR A 187 38.02 -22.66 -6.47
CA TYR A 187 38.28 -21.70 -7.54
C TYR A 187 39.45 -22.16 -8.41
N ASN A 188 40.58 -22.55 -7.81
CA ASN A 188 41.72 -23.10 -8.53
C ASN A 188 41.41 -24.42 -9.23
N PHE A 189 40.55 -25.27 -8.66
CA PHE A 189 40.14 -26.52 -9.30
C PHE A 189 39.24 -26.26 -10.53
N LEU A 190 38.31 -25.31 -10.42
CA LEU A 190 37.45 -24.94 -11.55
C LEU A 190 38.26 -24.20 -12.61
N TYR A 191 39.00 -23.15 -12.26
CA TYR A 191 39.72 -22.30 -13.21
C TYR A 191 41.08 -22.81 -13.66
N GLY A 192 41.80 -23.56 -12.82
CA GLY A 192 43.10 -24.13 -13.15
C GLY A 192 43.04 -25.20 -14.25
N ASP A 193 41.93 -25.94 -14.34
CA ASP A 193 41.73 -26.96 -15.38
C ASP A 193 41.39 -26.36 -16.77
N TYR A 194 40.99 -25.07 -16.83
CA TYR A 194 40.81 -24.34 -18.10
C TYR A 194 42.15 -23.81 -18.65
N ILE A 195 43.06 -23.32 -17.79
CA ILE A 195 44.37 -22.79 -18.24
C ILE A 195 45.24 -23.89 -18.88
N THR A 196 45.20 -25.12 -18.36
CA THR A 196 45.94 -26.26 -18.96
C THR A 196 45.38 -26.76 -20.29
N LYS A 197 44.14 -26.42 -20.65
CA LYS A 197 43.56 -26.82 -21.95
C LYS A 197 43.90 -25.81 -23.04
N ASP A 198 43.89 -24.52 -22.70
CA ASP A 198 44.18 -23.46 -23.66
C ASP A 198 45.67 -23.43 -24.08
N GLU A 199 46.59 -23.89 -23.23
CA GLU A 199 48.04 -23.92 -23.51
C GLU A 199 48.49 -25.17 -24.30
N VAL A 200 47.67 -26.22 -24.40
CA VAL A 200 47.99 -27.46 -25.14
C VAL A 200 47.51 -27.39 -26.60
N ASP A 201 46.46 -26.60 -26.89
CA ASP A 201 45.92 -26.46 -28.26
C ASP A 201 46.70 -25.47 -29.15
N GLU A 202 47.64 -24.68 -28.61
CA GLU A 202 48.44 -23.71 -29.38
C GLU A 202 49.82 -24.22 -29.83
N HIS A 203 50.27 -25.39 -29.33
CA HIS A 203 51.62 -25.92 -29.64
C HIS A 203 51.68 -27.25 -30.41
N SER A 204 50.59 -27.73 -30.98
CA SER A 204 50.61 -28.90 -31.88
C SER A 204 50.49 -28.53 -33.37
N VAL A 205 51.42 -27.71 -33.88
CA VAL A 205 51.80 -27.69 -35.31
C VAL A 205 53.32 -27.54 -35.39
N PRO A 206 54.02 -28.55 -35.92
CA PRO A 206 54.48 -28.42 -37.30
C PRO A 206 54.28 -29.69 -38.14
N ALA A 207 53.86 -29.48 -39.40
CA ALA A 207 54.14 -30.35 -40.54
C ALA A 207 55.66 -30.30 -40.89
N PRO A 208 56.23 -31.18 -41.74
CA PRO A 208 55.67 -32.28 -42.54
C PRO A 208 55.96 -33.69 -42.02
#